data_AF-A0AAN7IVN1-F1
#
_entry.id   AF-A0AAN7IVN1-F1
#
_cell.length_a   1.000
_cell.length_b   1.000
_cell.length_c   1.000
_cell.angle_alpha   90.00
_cell.angle_beta   90.00
_cell.angle_gamma   90.00
#
_symmetry.space_group_name_H-M   'P 1'
#
loop_
_entity.id
_entity.type
_entity.pdbx_description
1 polymer ?
#
loop_
_entity_poly.entity_id
_entity_poly.type
_entity_poly.pdbx_seq_one_letter_code
_entity_poly.pdbx_strand_id
1 'polypeptide(L)' 'MLALLHIFSVSESQFFGSKCLIPVCDQVYGVNCGDSCFAVAKNFNSPTDLFDSINPNLNCSALSTLHRSMALC' A
#
# COMPACT_ATOMS: atom_id res chain seq x y z
N MET A 1 -33.32 41.58 -32.23
CA MET A 1 -33.25 40.46 -31.28
C MET A 1 -32.19 39.50 -31.77
N LEU A 2 -30.96 39.60 -31.25
CA LEU A 2 -29.80 38.85 -31.72
C LEU A 2 -29.58 37.67 -30.76
N ALA A 3 -29.81 36.44 -31.23
CA ALA A 3 -29.68 35.24 -30.42
C ALA A 3 -28.19 34.87 -30.28
N LEU A 4 -27.61 35.15 -29.12
CA LEU A 4 -26.30 34.63 -28.71
C LEU A 4 -26.50 33.19 -28.21
N LEU A 5 -26.17 32.21 -29.06
CA LEU A 5 -26.05 30.82 -28.64
C LEU A 5 -24.71 30.65 -27.91
N HIS A 6 -24.75 30.71 -26.58
CA HIS A 6 -23.62 30.31 -25.74
C HIS A 6 -23.53 28.78 -25.75
N ILE A 7 -22.46 28.27 -26.35
CA ILE A 7 -22.15 26.84 -26.38
C ILE A 7 -21.64 26.47 -24.99
N PHE A 8 -22.45 25.76 -24.20
CA PHE A 8 -21.96 25.09 -23.00
C PHE A 8 -21.22 23.82 -23.42
N SER A 9 -19.89 23.81 -23.33
CA SER A 9 -19.14 22.56 -23.48
C SER A 9 -19.32 21.73 -22.22
N VAL A 10 -20.03 20.62 -22.31
CA VAL A 10 -20.05 19.59 -21.28
C VAL A 10 -18.77 18.77 -21.40
N SER A 11 -17.84 18.98 -20.47
CA SER A 11 -16.71 18.09 -20.24
C SER A 11 -17.04 17.20 -19.04
N GLU A 12 -17.64 16.04 -19.29
CA GLU A 12 -17.71 14.98 -18.28
C GLU A 12 -16.36 14.27 -18.22
N SER A 13 -15.44 14.78 -17.41
CA SER A 13 -14.30 13.98 -16.97
C SER A 13 -14.80 13.03 -15.89
N GLN A 14 -15.29 11.86 -16.30
CA GLN A 14 -15.40 10.71 -15.39
C GLN A 14 -13.98 10.29 -15.04
N PHE A 15 -13.45 10.90 -13.98
CA PHE A 15 -12.27 10.43 -13.31
C PHE A 15 -12.63 9.05 -12.73
N PHE A 16 -12.35 8.00 -13.50
CA PHE A 16 -12.12 6.66 -12.98
C PHE A 16 -10.82 6.73 -12.16
N GLY A 17 -10.90 7.43 -11.03
CA GLY A 17 -9.94 7.32 -9.98
C GLY A 17 -10.08 5.91 -9.47
N SER A 18 -9.21 5.02 -9.93
CA SER A 18 -8.74 3.89 -9.16
C SER A 18 -8.54 4.46 -7.76
N LYS A 19 -9.43 4.10 -6.82
CA LYS A 19 -9.27 4.51 -5.44
C LYS A 19 -7.83 4.10 -5.10
N CYS A 20 -7.00 5.07 -4.77
CA CYS A 20 -5.65 4.76 -4.31
C CYS A 20 -5.88 4.07 -2.96
N LEU A 21 -6.04 2.75 -3.01
CA LEU A 21 -6.17 1.89 -1.84
C LEU A 21 -4.77 1.85 -1.24
N ILE A 22 -4.37 2.99 -0.66
CA ILE A 22 -3.18 3.06 0.15
C ILE A 22 -3.53 2.23 1.39
N PRO A 23 -2.88 1.08 1.62
CA PRO A 23 -3.09 0.33 2.83
C PRO A 23 -2.73 1.24 4.01
N VAL A 24 -3.66 1.40 4.94
CA VAL A 24 -3.40 2.14 6.19
C VAL A 24 -2.79 1.14 7.15
N CYS A 25 -1.51 1.31 7.42
CA CYS A 25 -0.73 0.44 8.29
C CYS A 25 -0.43 1.23 9.56
N ASP A 26 -1.07 0.85 10.67
CA ASP A 26 -0.92 1.48 11.97
C ASP A 26 0.05 0.72 12.89
N GLN A 27 0.59 -0.40 12.39
CA GLN A 27 1.47 -1.28 13.14
C GLN A 27 2.82 -1.45 12.45
N VAL A 28 3.85 -1.47 13.29
CA VAL A 28 5.23 -1.74 12.91
C VAL A 28 5.76 -2.82 13.84
N TYR A 29 6.26 -3.91 13.27
CA TYR A 29 6.77 -5.05 14.01
C TYR A 29 8.30 -5.05 14.02
N GLY A 30 8.89 -5.09 15.22
CA GLY A 30 10.33 -5.27 15.40
C GLY A 30 10.71 -6.74 15.31
N VAL A 31 11.62 -7.06 14.39
CA VAL A 31 12.10 -8.43 14.16
C VAL A 31 12.81 -8.99 15.40
N ASN A 32 12.49 -10.23 15.73
CA ASN A 32 13.13 -11.04 16.75
C ASN A 32 14.00 -12.14 16.11
N CYS A 33 14.93 -12.67 16.91
CA CYS A 33 15.74 -13.82 16.51
C CYS A 33 14.84 -15.03 16.21
N GLY A 34 14.99 -15.58 15.00
CA GLY A 34 14.20 -16.73 14.54
C GLY A 34 12.97 -16.37 13.71
N ASP A 35 12.66 -15.08 13.55
CA ASP A 35 11.57 -14.65 12.67
C ASP A 35 11.86 -14.94 11.19
N SER A 36 10.78 -15.12 10.44
CA SER A 36 10.76 -15.12 8.99
C SER A 36 9.64 -14.21 8.50
N CYS A 37 9.81 -13.57 7.35
CA CYS A 37 8.76 -12.75 6.75
C CYS A 37 7.43 -13.52 6.62
N PHE A 38 7.50 -14.80 6.22
CA PHE A 38 6.32 -15.64 6.10
C PHE A 38 5.61 -15.87 7.44
N ALA A 39 6.36 -16.17 8.50
CA ALA A 39 5.77 -16.37 9.82
C ALA A 39 5.14 -15.08 10.36
N VAL A 40 5.81 -13.94 10.19
CA VAL A 40 5.29 -12.64 10.63
C VAL A 40 4.04 -12.27 9.83
N ALA A 41 4.10 -12.26 8.49
CA ALA A 41 2.94 -11.93 7.65
C ALA A 41 1.73 -12.82 7.97
N LYS A 42 1.95 -14.13 8.14
CA LYS A 42 0.91 -15.08 8.53
C LYS A 42 0.34 -14.79 9.93
N ASN A 43 1.17 -14.47 10.92
CA ASN A 43 0.72 -14.20 12.28
C ASN A 43 -0.17 -12.95 12.37
N PHE A 44 0.01 -12.01 11.46
CA PHE A 44 -0.79 -10.78 11.37
C PHE A 44 -1.90 -10.85 10.31
N ASN A 45 -2.16 -12.03 9.73
CA ASN A 45 -3.11 -12.23 8.64
C ASN A 45 -2.88 -11.30 7.43
N SER A 46 -1.63 -10.88 7.22
CA SER A 46 -1.24 -10.02 6.10
C SER A 46 -1.00 -10.88 4.85
N PRO A 47 -1.69 -10.63 3.73
CA PRO A 47 -1.39 -11.27 2.46
C PRO A 47 0.07 -11.03 2.07
N THR A 48 0.81 -12.09 1.69
CA THR A 48 2.25 -11.96 1.41
C THR A 48 2.56 -10.96 0.30
N ASP A 49 1.71 -10.88 -0.72
CA ASP A 49 1.80 -9.92 -1.81
C ASP A 49 1.64 -8.46 -1.33
N LEU A 50 0.71 -8.22 -0.40
CA LEU A 50 0.57 -6.91 0.26
C LEU A 50 1.78 -6.61 1.14
N PHE A 51 2.19 -7.58 1.96
CA PHE A 51 3.33 -7.47 2.87
C PHE A 51 4.63 -7.11 2.15
N ASP A 52 4.91 -7.76 1.02
CA ASP A 52 6.10 -7.47 0.20
C ASP A 52 5.98 -6.09 -0.48
N SER A 53 4.79 -5.73 -0.95
CA SER A 53 4.51 -4.43 -1.60
C SER A 53 4.74 -3.24 -0.67
N ILE A 54 4.33 -3.34 0.60
CA ILE A 54 4.50 -2.28 1.61
C ILE A 54 5.91 -2.28 2.24
N ASN A 55 6.70 -3.34 2.04
CA ASN A 55 8.06 -3.49 2.55
C ASN A 55 9.11 -3.71 1.43
N PRO A 56 9.19 -2.85 0.40
CA PRO A 56 9.95 -3.13 -0.84
C PRO A 56 11.48 -3.27 -0.66
N ASN A 57 12.02 -2.81 0.46
CA ASN A 57 13.46 -2.87 0.78
C ASN A 57 13.80 -3.88 1.88
N LEU A 58 12.84 -4.72 2.26
CA LEU A 58 13.02 -5.75 3.26
C LEU A 58 13.71 -6.96 2.64
N ASN A 59 14.86 -7.33 3.21
CA ASN A 59 15.55 -8.56 2.85
C ASN A 59 15.17 -9.66 3.86
N CYS A 60 14.27 -10.55 3.46
CA CYS A 60 13.78 -11.65 4.29
C CYS A 60 14.85 -12.70 4.65
N SER A 61 15.98 -12.73 3.95
CA SER A 61 17.12 -13.60 4.28
C SER A 61 18.09 -12.98 5.28
N ALA A 62 17.96 -11.68 5.58
CA ALA A 62 18.88 -10.92 6.42
C ALA A 62 18.15 -10.17 7.56
N LEU A 63 17.10 -10.79 8.11
CA LEU A 63 16.28 -10.20 9.16
C LEU A 63 17.04 -10.03 10.49
N SER A 64 17.91 -10.98 10.83
CA SER A 64 18.63 -11.01 12.12
C SER A 64 19.87 -10.13 12.19
N THR A 65 20.34 -9.58 11.08
CA THR A 65 21.61 -8.84 11.00
C THR A 65 21.46 -7.33 11.08
N LEU A 66 20.24 -6.83 11.04
CA LEU A 66 19.92 -5.41 11.14
C LEU A 66 18.64 -5.27 11.96
N HIS A 67 18.55 -4.23 12.78
CA HIS A 67 17.35 -3.88 13.56
C HIS A 67 16.24 -3.42 12.59
N ARG A 68 15.70 -4.36 11.82
CA ARG A 68 14.71 -4.13 10.76
C ARG A 68 13.33 -4.26 11.36
N SER A 69 12.49 -3.29 11.03
CA SER A 69 11.08 -3.30 11.34
C SER A 69 10.28 -3.59 10.08
N MET A 70 9.15 -4.29 10.22
CA MET A 70 8.20 -4.62 9.14
C MET A 70 6.93 -3.80 9.34
N ALA A 71 6.45 -3.13 8.29
CA ALA A 71 5.11 -2.55 8.30
C ALA A 71 4.06 -3.67 8.22
N LEU A 72 2.99 -3.55 9.02
CA LEU A 72 1.89 -4.50 9.08
C LEU A 72 0.56 -3.81 8.86
N CYS A 73 -0.20 -4.39 7.94
CA CYS A 73 -1.58 -4.17 7.57
C CYS A 73 -2.08 -5.51 6.99
#